data_AF-A0A142WS23-F1
#
_entry.id   AF-A0A142WS23-F1
#
_cell.length_a   1.000
_cell.length_b   1.000
_cell.length_c   1.000
_cell.angle_alpha   90.00
_cell.angle_beta   90.00
_cell.angle_gamma   90.00
#
_symmetry.space_group_name_H-M   'P 1'
#
loop_
_entity.id
_entity.type
_entity.pdbx_description
1 polymer ?
#
loop_
_entity_poly.entity_id
_entity_poly.type
_entity_poly.pdbx_seq_one_letter_code
_entity_poly.pdbx_strand_id
1 'polypeptide(L)' 'MWQVKDQIVSDPATGLTIQLETMPGTDAPYRLRLFGDLPFGNREILFDAAGNEAGSGTLLTGLCKPTWSIPVSDQA' A
#
# COMPACT_ATOMS: atom_id res chain seq x y z
N MET A 1 -19.17 -2.06 0.73
CA MET A 1 -17.94 -2.22 1.54
C MET A 1 -16.81 -2.49 0.57
N TRP A 2 -15.75 -1.68 0.60
CA TRP A 2 -14.62 -1.83 -0.31
C TRP A 2 -13.66 -2.85 0.29
N GLN A 3 -13.24 -3.84 -0.50
CA GLN A 3 -12.23 -4.80 -0.07
C GLN A 3 -10.96 -4.55 -0.86
N VAL A 4 -9.94 -4.03 -0.18
CA VAL A 4 -8.59 -3.92 -0.73
C VAL A 4 -7.94 -5.28 -0.59
N LYS A 5 -7.61 -5.91 -1.71
CA LYS A 5 -6.68 -7.04 -1.74
C LYS A 5 -5.28 -6.44 -1.70
N ASP A 6 -4.43 -6.88 -0.78
CA ASP A 6 -3.06 -6.40 -0.71
C ASP A 6 -2.39 -6.57 -2.10
N GLN A 7 -1.95 -5.46 -2.69
CA GLN A 7 -1.51 -5.42 -4.09
C GLN A 7 -0.32 -4.49 -4.25
N ILE A 8 0.61 -4.89 -5.10
CA ILE A 8 1.78 -4.10 -5.48
C ILE A 8 1.79 -3.98 -7.00
N VAL A 9 1.89 -2.76 -7.50
CA VAL A 9 2.03 -2.46 -8.93
C VAL A 9 3.34 -1.70 -9.11
N SER A 10 4.25 -2.26 -9.91
CA SER A 10 5.51 -1.61 -10.26
C SER A 10 5.46 -1.15 -11.71
N ASP A 11 5.85 0.09 -11.96
CA ASP A 11 6.07 0.67 -13.28
C ASP A 11 7.58 0.81 -13.53
N PRO A 12 8.19 -0.10 -14.31
CA PRO A 12 9.62 -0.05 -14.59
C PRO A 12 10.06 1.18 -15.38
N ALA A 13 9.17 1.80 -16.16
CA ALA A 13 9.51 2.95 -17.00
C ALA A 13 9.77 4.21 -16.15
N THR A 14 9.07 4.33 -15.03
CA THR A 14 9.19 5.46 -14.11
C THR A 14 9.92 5.11 -12.81
N GLY A 15 10.14 3.82 -12.54
CA GLY A 15 10.68 3.35 -11.26
C GLY A 15 9.70 3.50 -10.10
N LEU A 16 8.42 3.78 -10.38
CA LEU A 16 7.38 3.95 -9.38
C LEU A 16 6.82 2.60 -8.93
N THR A 17 6.64 2.43 -7.63
CA THR A 17 5.92 1.30 -7.04
C THR A 17 4.74 1.82 -6.21
N ILE A 18 3.57 1.28 -6.49
CA ILE A 18 2.32 1.58 -5.78
C ILE A 18 1.94 0.34 -4.97
N GLN A 19 1.80 0.49 -3.66
CA GLN A 19 1.39 -0.58 -2.75
C GLN A 19 0.07 -0.21 -2.09
N LEU A 20 -0.91 -1.10 -2.19
CA LEU A 20 -2.17 -1.04 -1.47
C LEU A 20 -2.16 -2.12 -0.38
N GLU A 21 -2.49 -1.75 0.85
CA GLU A 21 -2.59 -2.71 1.95
C GLU A 21 -3.71 -2.37 2.92
N THR A 22 -4.16 -3.40 3.65
CA THR A 22 -5.06 -3.25 4.79
C THR A 22 -4.33 -3.50 6.11
N MET A 23 -4.44 -2.57 7.06
CA MET A 23 -3.92 -2.65 8.43
C MET A 23 -5.08 -2.75 9.43
N PRO A 24 -5.49 -3.97 9.82
CA PRO A 24 -6.55 -4.16 10.81
C PRO A 24 -6.21 -3.54 12.16
N GLY A 25 -7.23 -3.09 12.90
CA GLY A 25 -7.06 -2.53 14.25
C GLY A 25 -6.64 -1.06 14.30
N THR A 26 -6.78 -0.33 13.18
CA THR A 26 -6.51 1.11 13.11
C THR A 26 -7.76 1.85 12.60
N ASP A 27 -7.92 3.12 12.98
CA ASP A 27 -9.08 3.95 12.58
C ASP A 27 -9.10 4.27 11.08
N ALA A 28 -7.95 4.18 10.43
CA ALA A 28 -7.80 4.26 8.99
C ALA A 28 -7.21 2.94 8.52
N PRO A 29 -8.00 1.90 8.24
CA PRO A 29 -7.44 0.57 7.97
C PRO A 29 -6.79 0.46 6.59
N TYR A 30 -7.08 1.36 5.65
CA TYR A 30 -6.54 1.24 4.29
C TYR A 30 -5.37 2.20 4.08
N ARG A 31 -4.34 1.70 3.39
CA ARG A 31 -3.11 2.43 3.10
C ARG A 31 -2.80 2.34 1.61
N LEU A 32 -2.48 3.49 1.02
CA LEU A 32 -1.83 3.60 -0.28
C LEU A 32 -0.43 4.15 -0.07
N ARG A 33 0.59 3.40 -0.48
CA ARG A 33 1.99 3.80 -0.40
C ARG A 33 2.58 3.95 -1.80
N LEU A 34 3.33 5.02 -1.99
CA LEU A 34 4.03 5.33 -3.23
C LEU A 34 5.53 5.34 -2.95
N PHE A 35 6.27 4.53 -3.69
CA PHE A 35 7.71 4.39 -3.58
C PHE A 35 8.38 4.71 -4.92
N GLY A 36 9.55 5.33 -4.88
CA GLY A 36 10.34 5.62 -6.08
C GLY A 36 11.24 6.84 -5.87
N ASP A 37 11.81 7.34 -6.96
CA ASP A 37 12.57 8.60 -6.97
C ASP A 37 11.61 9.80 -6.99
N LEU A 38 10.95 10.03 -5.84
CA LEU A 38 9.97 11.09 -5.67
C LEU A 38 10.63 12.34 -5.08
N PRO A 39 10.28 13.56 -5.54
CA PRO A 39 10.92 14.81 -5.08
C PRO A 39 10.86 15.06 -3.56
N PHE A 40 9.91 14.44 -2.87
CA PHE A 40 9.68 14.60 -1.43
C PHE A 40 9.75 13.27 -0.67
N GLY A 41 10.41 12.27 -1.27
CA GLY A 41 10.48 10.90 -0.76
C GLY A 41 9.17 10.13 -0.92
N ASN A 42 9.17 8.92 -0.36
CA ASN A 42 8.02 8.02 -0.41
C ASN A 42 6.79 8.66 0.25
N ARG A 43 5.59 8.28 -0.21
CA ARG A 43 4.32 8.84 0.28
C ARG A 43 3.43 7.77 0.86
N GLU A 44 2.65 8.14 1.85
CA GLU A 44 1.56 7.32 2.40
C GLU A 44 0.27 8.13 2.44
N ILE A 45 -0.84 7.50 2.05
CA ILE A 45 -2.19 8.04 2.10
C ILE A 45 -3.06 7.04 2.87
N LEU A 46 -3.80 7.54 3.85
CA LEU A 46 -4.62 6.80 4.78
C LEU A 46 -6.08 6.96 4.37
N PHE A 47 -6.85 5.88 4.34
CA PHE A 47 -8.30 5.97 4.15
C PHE A 47 -9.07 5.33 5.32
N ASP A 48 -10.18 5.97 5.68
CA ASP A 48 -11.13 5.46 6.67
C ASP A 48 -11.96 4.27 6.12
N ALA A 49 -12.79 3.68 6.97
CA ALA A 49 -13.64 2.55 6.58
C ALA A 49 -14.70 2.90 5.50
N ALA A 50 -15.01 4.18 5.32
CA ALA A 50 -15.92 4.67 4.29
C ALA A 50 -15.21 4.99 2.96
N GLY A 51 -13.88 4.94 2.93
CA GLY A 51 -13.05 5.25 1.76
C GLY A 51 -12.68 6.73 1.64
N ASN A 52 -12.93 7.55 2.65
CA ASN A 52 -12.48 8.95 2.66
C ASN A 52 -11.02 9.03 3.08
N GLU A 53 -10.29 10.03 2.56
CA GLU A 53 -8.93 10.32 3.02
C GLU A 53 -8.96 10.72 4.51
N ALA A 54 -8.29 9.93 5.34
CA ALA A 54 -8.11 10.18 6.76
C ALA A 54 -6.80 10.94 7.05
N GLY A 55 -5.87 10.96 6.10
CA GLY A 55 -4.62 11.70 6.18
C GLY A 55 -3.61 11.28 5.12
N SER A 56 -2.56 12.07 4.96
CA SER A 56 -1.47 11.78 4.04
C SER A 56 -0.15 12.39 4.52
N GLY A 57 0.97 11.81 4.10
CA GLY A 57 2.28 12.24 4.57
C GLY A 57 3.46 11.62 3.83
N THR A 58 4.65 12.10 4.18
CA THR A 58 5.90 11.46 3.75
C THR A 58 6.12 10.20 4.59
N LEU A 59 6.34 9.08 3.90
CA LEU A 59 6.64 7.80 4.53
C LEU A 59 8.13 7.77 4.88
N LEU A 60 8.44 8.07 6.14
CA LEU A 60 9.81 8.15 6.66
C LEU A 60 10.40 6.77 6.97
N THR A 61 9.56 5.76 7.16
CA THR A 61 9.97 4.41 7.59
C THR A 61 9.08 3.36 6.95
N GLY A 62 9.66 2.23 6.55
CA GLY A 62 8.92 1.08 6.03
C GLY A 62 9.62 0.48 4.82
N LEU A 63 9.78 -0.84 4.83
CA LEU A 63 10.20 -1.56 3.62
C LEU A 63 9.04 -1.55 2.63
N CYS A 64 9.34 -1.33 1.34
CA CYS A 64 8.50 -1.86 0.26
C CYS A 64 8.44 -3.36 0.53
N LYS A 65 7.35 -3.87 1.11
CA LYS A 65 7.24 -5.31 1.39
C LYS A 65 7.00 -5.95 0.04
N PRO A 66 7.94 -6.65 -0.60
CA PRO A 66 7.59 -7.48 -1.72
C PRO A 66 6.93 -8.70 -1.08
N THR A 67 5.64 -8.62 -0.77
CA THR A 67 4.86 -9.81 -0.49
C THR A 67 4.71 -10.51 -1.82
N TRP A 68 5.70 -11.32 -2.21
CA TRP A 68 5.41 -12.45 -3.07
C TRP A 68 4.23 -13.14 -2.41
N SER A 69 3.08 -13.04 -3.07
CA SER A 69 1.91 -13.84 -2.82
C SER A 69 2.40 -15.24 -2.51
N ILE A 70 2.27 -15.66 -1.25
CA ILE A 70 2.47 -17.06 -0.88
C ILE A 70 1.56 -17.80 -1.86
N PRO A 71 2.09 -18.68 -2.73
CA PRO A 71 1.22 -19.50 -3.55
C PRO A 71 0.24 -20.13 -2.59
N VAL A 72 -1.06 -19.94 -2.83
CA VAL A 72 -2.04 -20.79 -2.16
C VAL A 72 -1.67 -22.18 -2.65
N SER A 73 -0.95 -22.92 -1.83
CA SER A 73 -0.75 -24.34 -2.08
C SER A 73 -2.15 -24.90 -2.10
N ASP A 74 -2.62 -25.29 -3.29
CA ASP A 74 -3.84 -26.06 -3.41
C ASP A 74 -3.66 -27.28 -2.49
N GLN A 75 -4.30 -27.23 -1.33
CA GLN A 75 -4.52 -28.40 -0.52
C GLN A 75 -5.65 -29.17 -1.18
N ALA A 76 -5.29 -30.12 -2.04
CA ALA A 76 -5.98 -31.39 -2.28
C ALA A 76 -5.12 -32.29 -3.17
#